data_AF-A0A7C9F305-F1
#
_entry.id   AF-A0A7C9F305-F1
#
_cell.length_a   1.000
_cell.length_b   1.000
_cell.length_c   1.000
_cell.angle_alpha   90.00
_cell.angle_beta   90.00
_cell.angle_gamma   90.00
#
_symmetry.space_group_name_H-M   'P 1'
#
loop_
_entity.id
_entity.type
_entity.pdbx_description
1 polymer ?
#
loop_
_entity_poly.entity_id
_entity_poly.type
_entity_poly.pdbx_seq_one_letter_code
_entity_poly.pdbx_strand_id
1 'polypeptide(L)'
;SSGRKLWGFPRFAGDCASSHKKCHATTSVEQKIGITDSCSQMILQLHDVYDPHKINVKIKVVSASPAGAVAAEAKKIQANWVVLDRELKHEEKHCMDELHCNIVVMKRSQAKVLRLNLVGSHSKEFQLAGPSGPGTDEASSGLLNNSDDLIRGPVVTPSSSPELFTATEA
;
A
#
# COMPACT_ATOMS: atom_id res chain seq x y z
N SER A 1 15.24 11.31 31.65
CA SER A 1 15.28 11.07 30.19
C SER A 1 14.10 10.22 29.81
N SER A 2 13.07 10.82 29.19
CA SER A 2 11.79 10.16 28.88
C SER A 2 11.87 9.49 27.51
N GLY A 3 11.89 8.16 27.50
CA GLY A 3 11.93 7.36 26.27
C GLY A 3 10.61 7.48 25.52
N ARG A 4 10.66 8.05 24.31
CA ARG A 4 9.53 8.16 23.38
C ARG A 4 9.07 6.75 23.00
N LYS A 5 7.92 6.31 23.52
CA LYS A 5 7.24 5.08 23.09
C LYS A 5 6.61 5.35 21.73
N LEU A 6 7.33 5.05 20.65
CA LEU A 6 6.90 5.40 19.30
C LEU A 6 5.68 4.60 18.83
N TRP A 7 5.35 3.46 19.46
CA TRP A 7 4.14 2.68 19.17
C TRP A 7 3.66 1.92 20.41
N GLY A 8 2.39 2.07 20.78
CA GLY A 8 1.76 1.49 21.97
C GLY A 8 1.04 0.17 21.69
N PHE A 9 1.66 -0.76 20.96
CA PHE A 9 1.05 -2.07 20.77
C PHE A 9 1.03 -2.85 22.09
N PRO A 10 -0.10 -3.52 22.43
CA PRO A 10 -0.13 -4.47 23.53
C PRO A 10 1.00 -5.49 23.34
N ARG A 11 1.81 -5.73 24.37
CA ARG A 11 2.81 -6.80 24.31
C ARG A 11 2.06 -8.11 24.09
N PHE A 12 2.33 -8.76 22.96
CA PHE A 12 1.87 -10.10 22.65
C PHE A 12 2.51 -11.11 23.62
N ALA A 13 2.03 -11.15 24.87
CA ALA A 13 2.31 -12.19 25.84
C ALA A 13 1.24 -13.27 25.71
N GLY A 14 1.14 -13.85 24.51
CA GLY A 14 0.31 -15.03 24.25
C GLY A 14 1.14 -16.28 24.50
N ASP A 15 0.68 -17.14 25.40
CA ASP A 15 1.31 -18.40 25.74
C ASP A 15 1.18 -19.40 24.57
N CYS A 16 2.10 -19.32 23.59
CA CYS A 16 2.13 -20.20 22.42
C CYS A 16 2.74 -21.59 22.72
N ALA A 17 2.96 -21.94 23.99
CA ALA A 17 3.74 -23.12 24.37
C ALA A 17 2.91 -24.35 24.79
N SER A 18 1.61 -24.43 24.46
CA SER A 18 0.88 -25.72 24.60
C SER A 18 1.28 -26.67 23.46
N SER A 19 2.45 -27.29 23.60
CA SER A 19 2.93 -28.36 22.75
C SER A 19 2.06 -29.60 22.90
N HIS A 20 0.95 -29.70 22.16
CA HIS A 20 0.41 -31.01 21.84
C HIS A 20 1.10 -31.52 20.58
N LYS A 21 2.27 -32.14 20.79
CA LYS A 21 2.91 -32.98 19.79
C LYS A 21 1.98 -34.14 19.46
N LYS A 22 1.14 -33.97 18.45
CA LYS A 22 0.48 -35.09 17.79
C LYS A 22 0.87 -35.03 16.33
N CYS A 23 1.83 -35.89 15.97
CA CYS A 23 2.06 -36.28 14.58
C CYS A 23 0.80 -36.97 14.08
N HIS A 24 -0.19 -36.19 13.68
CA HIS A 24 -1.19 -36.65 12.74
C HIS A 24 -0.84 -35.99 11.42
N ALA A 25 -0.98 -36.73 10.32
CA ALA A 25 -1.05 -36.14 8.99
C ALA A 25 -2.28 -35.22 8.96
N THR A 26 -2.13 -34.02 9.51
CA THR A 26 -3.14 -32.98 9.49
C THR A 26 -3.34 -32.63 8.04
N THR A 27 -4.52 -32.93 7.51
CA THR A 27 -4.85 -32.59 6.13
C THR A 27 -4.57 -31.10 5.92
N SER A 28 -4.06 -30.72 4.74
CA SER A 28 -3.70 -29.32 4.41
C SER A 28 -4.79 -28.29 4.80
N VAL A 29 -6.05 -28.73 4.81
CA VAL A 29 -7.22 -27.94 5.23
C VAL A 29 -7.17 -27.56 6.72
N GLU A 30 -6.89 -28.49 7.62
CA GLU A 30 -6.91 -28.25 9.06
C GLU A 30 -5.72 -27.37 9.52
N GLN A 31 -4.56 -27.49 8.86
CA GLN A 31 -3.45 -26.54 9.02
C GLN A 31 -3.84 -25.12 8.60
N LYS A 32 -4.53 -24.98 7.45
CA LYS A 32 -4.99 -23.68 6.95
C LYS A 32 -6.02 -23.04 7.88
N ILE A 33 -6.92 -23.83 8.48
CA ILE A 33 -7.89 -23.35 9.47
C ILE A 33 -7.15 -22.80 10.69
N GLY A 34 -6.23 -23.57 11.27
CA GLY A 34 -5.47 -23.12 12.45
C GLY A 34 -4.67 -21.82 12.22
N ILE A 35 -4.06 -21.66 11.04
CA ILE A 35 -3.36 -20.42 10.67
C ILE A 35 -4.36 -19.26 10.56
N THR A 36 -5.51 -19.49 9.91
CA THR A 36 -6.53 -18.46 9.72
C THR A 36 -7.12 -18.01 11.06
N ASP A 37 -7.38 -18.93 11.98
CA ASP A 37 -7.88 -18.64 13.32
C ASP A 37 -6.85 -17.84 14.13
N SER A 38 -5.57 -18.21 14.06
CA SER A 38 -4.49 -17.47 14.72
C SER A 38 -4.37 -16.04 14.16
N CYS A 39 -4.40 -15.86 12.83
CA CYS A 39 -4.42 -14.54 12.22
C CYS A 39 -5.65 -13.72 12.64
N SER A 40 -6.81 -14.36 12.75
CA SER A 40 -8.05 -13.71 13.18
C SER A 40 -7.97 -13.26 14.64
N GLN A 41 -7.36 -14.06 15.52
CA GLN A 41 -7.13 -13.65 16.90
C GLN A 41 -6.15 -12.46 16.98
N MET A 42 -5.08 -12.46 16.19
CA MET A 42 -4.14 -11.33 16.16
C MET A 42 -4.79 -10.03 15.69
N ILE A 43 -5.69 -10.07 14.69
CA ILE A 43 -6.36 -8.85 14.22
C ILE A 43 -7.37 -8.32 15.23
N LEU A 44 -8.08 -9.21 15.94
CA LEU A 44 -9.00 -8.82 17.01
C LEU A 44 -8.28 -8.12 18.15
N GLN A 45 -7.03 -8.50 18.45
CA GLN A 45 -6.21 -7.78 19.43
C GLN A 45 -5.82 -6.37 18.99
N LEU A 46 -5.91 -6.05 17.70
CA LEU A 46 -5.64 -4.71 17.17
C LEU A 46 -6.90 -3.81 17.13
N HIS A 47 -8.07 -4.29 17.55
CA HIS A 47 -9.32 -3.53 17.45
C HIS A 47 -9.30 -2.20 18.23
N ASP A 48 -8.51 -2.09 19.30
CA ASP A 48 -8.39 -0.85 20.08
C ASP A 48 -7.48 0.20 19.40
N VAL A 49 -6.75 -0.22 18.35
CA VAL A 49 -5.77 0.63 17.65
C VAL A 49 -6.41 1.35 16.45
N TYR A 50 -7.53 0.84 15.93
CA TYR A 50 -8.22 1.41 14.78
C TYR A 50 -9.72 1.50 15.00
N ASP A 51 -10.38 2.45 14.34
CA ASP A 51 -11.85 2.59 14.39
C ASP A 51 -12.48 1.55 13.44
N PRO A 52 -13.19 0.52 13.95
CA PRO A 52 -13.75 -0.54 13.11
C PRO A 52 -14.87 -0.04 12.18
N HIS A 53 -15.44 1.13 12.42
CA HIS A 53 -16.42 1.74 11.53
C HIS A 53 -15.78 2.49 10.36
N LYS A 54 -14.48 2.83 10.46
CA LYS A 54 -13.72 3.53 9.41
C LYS A 54 -12.78 2.61 8.64
N ILE A 55 -12.35 1.52 9.25
CA ILE A 55 -11.37 0.61 8.69
C ILE A 55 -11.96 -0.79 8.62
N ASN A 56 -12.20 -1.26 7.39
CA ASN A 56 -12.58 -2.63 7.13
C ASN A 56 -11.32 -3.51 6.99
N VAL A 57 -11.32 -4.65 7.67
CA VAL A 57 -10.17 -5.56 7.68
C VAL A 57 -10.55 -6.92 7.08
N LYS A 58 -9.67 -7.45 6.23
CA LYS A 58 -9.81 -8.77 5.61
C LYS A 58 -8.51 -9.55 5.73
N ILE A 59 -8.61 -10.79 6.19
CA ILE A 59 -7.48 -11.72 6.29
C ILE A 59 -7.54 -12.70 5.12
N LYS A 60 -6.38 -12.96 4.51
CA LYS A 60 -6.24 -13.98 3.48
C LYS A 60 -4.96 -14.78 3.70
N VAL A 61 -5.10 -16.10 3.77
CA VAL A 61 -3.97 -17.04 3.81
C VAL A 61 -3.70 -17.54 2.40
N VAL A 62 -2.46 -17.39 1.94
CA VAL A 62 -1.98 -17.83 0.62
C VAL A 62 -0.73 -18.70 0.79
N SER A 63 -0.44 -19.55 -0.21
CA SER A 63 0.82 -20.30 -0.23
C SER A 63 1.99 -19.34 -0.47
N ALA A 64 3.08 -19.51 0.29
CA ALA A 64 4.30 -18.73 0.14
C ALA A 64 5.22 -19.22 -1.01
N SER A 65 4.91 -20.38 -1.61
CA SER A 65 5.71 -20.97 -2.69
C SER A 65 4.84 -21.17 -3.94
N PRO A 66 5.34 -20.77 -5.13
CA PRO A 66 6.56 -19.98 -5.35
C PRO A 66 6.42 -18.53 -4.85
N ALA A 67 7.54 -17.81 -4.76
CA ALA A 67 7.53 -16.39 -4.41
C ALA A 67 6.71 -15.55 -5.42
N GLY A 68 6.19 -14.42 -4.97
CA GLY A 68 5.33 -13.52 -5.76
C GLY A 68 3.84 -13.61 -5.41
N ALA A 69 3.46 -14.43 -4.43
CA ALA A 69 2.09 -14.53 -3.97
C ALA A 69 1.54 -13.19 -3.47
N VAL A 70 2.38 -12.36 -2.82
CA VAL A 70 1.97 -11.04 -2.34
C VAL A 70 1.75 -10.07 -3.49
N ALA A 71 2.64 -10.08 -4.49
CA ALA A 71 2.50 -9.25 -5.68
C ALA A 71 1.22 -9.61 -6.45
N ALA A 72 0.97 -10.90 -6.67
CA ALA A 72 -0.24 -11.37 -7.34
C ALA A 72 -1.53 -10.91 -6.62
N GLU A 73 -1.57 -11.02 -5.29
CA GLU A 73 -2.75 -10.61 -4.53
C GLU A 73 -2.93 -9.10 -4.51
N ALA A 74 -1.86 -8.34 -4.27
CA ALA A 74 -1.89 -6.88 -4.27
C ALA A 74 -2.34 -6.31 -5.61
N LYS A 75 -1.86 -6.91 -6.72
CA LYS A 75 -2.26 -6.56 -8.08
C LYS A 75 -3.74 -6.83 -8.33
N LYS A 76 -4.25 -7.98 -7.86
CA LYS A 76 -5.66 -8.36 -8.00
C LYS A 76 -6.61 -7.36 -7.35
N ILE A 77 -6.26 -6.85 -6.17
CA ILE A 77 -7.07 -5.87 -5.44
C ILE A 77 -6.73 -4.41 -5.81
N GLN A 78 -5.78 -4.20 -6.72
CA GLN A 78 -5.26 -2.89 -7.11
C GLN A 78 -4.82 -2.07 -5.89
N ALA A 79 -4.04 -2.68 -5.00
CA ALA A 79 -3.62 -2.04 -3.76
C ALA A 79 -2.80 -0.77 -4.01
N ASN A 80 -3.14 0.33 -3.31
CA ASN A 80 -2.37 1.58 -3.35
C ASN A 80 -1.09 1.52 -2.48
N TRP A 81 -1.10 0.65 -1.46
CA TRP A 81 0.01 0.46 -0.52
C TRP A 81 0.24 -1.03 -0.26
N VAL A 82 1.50 -1.43 -0.28
CA VAL A 82 1.96 -2.73 0.18
C VAL A 82 2.99 -2.51 1.29
N VAL A 83 2.70 -3.06 2.47
CA VAL A 83 3.60 -3.04 3.62
C VAL A 83 4.03 -4.47 3.89
N LEU A 84 5.32 -4.75 3.69
CA LEU A 84 5.91 -6.07 3.88
C LEU A 84 6.54 -6.15 5.27
N ASP A 85 6.34 -7.26 5.96
CA ASP A 85 7.10 -7.56 7.17
C ASP A 85 8.58 -7.90 6.85
N ARG A 86 9.45 -7.82 7.86
CA ARG A 86 10.87 -8.19 7.77
C ARG A 86 11.09 -9.61 7.24
N GLU A 87 10.18 -10.54 7.51
CA GLU A 87 10.31 -11.93 7.10
C GLU A 87 9.90 -12.17 5.63
N LEU A 88 9.26 -11.18 4.99
CA LEU A 88 8.80 -11.24 3.59
C LEU A 88 9.78 -10.60 2.60
N LYS A 89 11.08 -10.52 2.94
CA LYS A 89 12.11 -9.95 2.05
C LYS A 89 12.22 -10.64 0.68
N HIS A 90 11.88 -11.92 0.61
CA HIS A 90 11.91 -12.67 -0.65
C HIS A 90 10.85 -12.19 -1.65
N GLU A 91 9.77 -11.56 -1.17
CA GLU A 91 8.72 -10.97 -2.01
C GLU A 91 9.08 -9.58 -2.55
N GLU A 92 10.10 -8.93 -1.99
CA GLU A 92 10.50 -7.55 -2.33
C GLU A 92 10.72 -7.39 -3.84
N LYS A 93 11.44 -8.33 -4.46
CA LYS A 93 11.73 -8.31 -5.89
C LYS A 93 10.44 -8.37 -6.72
N HIS A 94 9.59 -9.37 -6.47
CA HIS A 94 8.33 -9.54 -7.18
C HIS A 94 7.40 -8.32 -7.02
N CYS A 95 7.31 -7.76 -5.80
CA CYS A 95 6.50 -6.58 -5.56
C CYS A 95 7.03 -5.36 -6.34
N MET A 96 8.36 -5.16 -6.38
CA MET A 96 8.97 -4.04 -7.10
C MET A 96 8.84 -4.18 -8.62
N ASP A 97 8.93 -5.40 -9.14
CA ASP A 97 8.88 -5.67 -10.58
C ASP A 97 7.44 -5.65 -11.11
N GLU A 98 6.46 -6.17 -10.35
CA GLU A 98 5.10 -6.41 -10.84
C GLU A 98 4.06 -5.36 -10.42
N LEU A 99 4.33 -4.58 -9.36
CA LEU A 99 3.38 -3.60 -8.83
C LEU A 99 3.80 -2.16 -9.16
N HIS A 100 2.83 -1.27 -9.36
CA HIS A 100 3.05 0.16 -9.57
C HIS A 100 2.51 1.03 -8.42
N CYS A 101 2.45 0.49 -7.21
CA CYS A 101 1.95 1.18 -6.03
C CYS A 101 3.07 1.55 -5.03
N ASN A 102 2.69 2.11 -3.89
CA ASN A 102 3.62 2.43 -2.82
C ASN A 102 4.04 1.15 -2.08
N ILE A 103 5.35 0.94 -1.91
CA ILE A 103 5.89 -0.27 -1.30
C ILE A 103 6.84 0.09 -0.16
N VAL A 104 6.61 -0.49 1.00
CA VAL A 104 7.39 -0.30 2.23
C VAL A 104 7.73 -1.66 2.83
N VAL A 105 8.96 -1.81 3.34
CA VAL A 105 9.37 -2.96 4.15
C VAL A 105 9.59 -2.52 5.60
N MET A 106 8.99 -3.23 6.53
CA MET A 106 9.19 -3.04 7.97
C MET A 106 10.43 -3.79 8.45
N LYS A 107 11.35 -3.08 9.10
CA LYS A 107 12.51 -3.63 9.81
C LYS A 107 12.29 -3.41 11.31
N ARG A 108 11.62 -4.36 11.97
CA ARG A 108 11.14 -4.18 13.35
C ARG A 108 10.27 -2.91 13.41
N SER A 109 10.70 -1.90 14.18
CA SER A 109 9.98 -0.63 14.33
C SER A 109 10.36 0.45 13.30
N GLN A 110 11.17 0.11 12.28
CA GLN A 110 11.62 1.07 11.26
C GLN A 110 11.02 0.74 9.90
N ALA A 111 10.35 1.71 9.28
CA ALA A 111 9.87 1.59 7.90
C ALA A 111 11.00 1.94 6.91
N LYS A 112 11.25 1.08 5.92
CA LYS A 112 12.09 1.37 4.75
C LYS A 112 11.20 1.50 3.52
N VAL A 113 11.08 2.70 2.99
CA VAL A 113 10.37 2.94 1.73
C VAL A 113 11.20 2.40 0.57
N LEU A 114 10.58 1.62 -0.31
CA LEU A 114 11.23 1.08 -1.52
C LEU A 114 10.80 1.84 -2.77
N ARG A 115 9.49 2.11 -2.89
CA ARG A 115 8.89 2.90 -3.96
C ARG A 115 7.77 3.74 -3.38
N LEU A 116 7.71 5.01 -3.79
CA LEU A 116 6.64 5.92 -3.43
C LEU A 116 6.20 6.67 -4.68
N ASN A 117 4.97 6.40 -5.10
CA ASN A 117 4.28 7.04 -6.20
C ASN A 117 3.31 8.06 -5.59
N LEU A 118 3.80 9.27 -5.32
CA LEU A 118 3.01 10.41 -4.83
C LEU A 118 2.19 11.09 -5.94
N VAL A 119 1.98 10.43 -7.07
CA VAL A 119 1.16 10.99 -8.14
C VAL A 119 -0.26 11.03 -7.62
N GLY A 120 -0.76 12.22 -7.30
CA GLY A 120 -2.11 12.45 -6.81
C GLY A 120 -3.08 11.76 -7.76
N SER A 121 -3.74 10.70 -7.28
CA SER A 121 -4.71 9.99 -8.11
C SER A 121 -5.85 10.96 -8.39
N HIS A 122 -5.91 11.47 -9.62
CA HIS A 122 -7.08 12.18 -10.11
C HIS A 122 -8.32 11.35 -9.80
N SER A 123 -9.32 12.05 -9.25
CA SER A 123 -10.64 11.56 -8.87
C SER A 123 -11.14 10.49 -9.83
N LYS A 124 -11.08 9.22 -9.42
CA LYS A 124 -11.91 8.20 -10.04
C LYS A 124 -13.30 8.36 -9.46
N GLU A 125 -14.08 9.21 -10.13
CA GLU A 125 -15.52 9.31 -10.01
C GLU A 125 -16.10 7.90 -9.99
N PHE A 126 -16.72 7.54 -8.86
CA PHE A 126 -17.54 6.34 -8.78
C PHE A 126 -18.72 6.58 -9.71
N GLN A 127 -18.60 6.14 -10.96
CA GLN A 127 -19.75 6.03 -11.87
C GLN A 127 -20.67 4.95 -11.30
N LEU A 128 -21.59 5.39 -10.45
CA LEU A 128 -22.77 4.66 -10.09
C LEU A 128 -23.72 4.77 -11.29
N ALA A 129 -23.82 3.70 -12.07
CA ALA A 129 -24.87 3.57 -13.07
C ALA A 129 -26.23 3.58 -12.35
N GLY A 130 -26.86 4.75 -12.27
CA GLY A 130 -28.25 4.90 -11.85
C GLY A 130 -29.19 4.56 -13.02
N PRO A 131 -30.29 3.83 -12.81
CA PRO A 131 -31.33 3.73 -13.80
C PRO A 131 -32.17 5.02 -13.86
N SER A 132 -32.62 5.29 -15.08
CA SER A 132 -33.27 6.48 -15.63
C SER A 132 -34.70 6.81 -15.15
N GLY A 133 -34.95 8.12 -14.95
CA GLY A 133 -36.17 8.88 -15.31
C GLY A 133 -37.36 8.94 -14.32
N PRO A 134 -38.32 9.90 -14.45
CA PRO A 134 -38.48 10.92 -15.51
C PRO A 134 -38.82 12.38 -15.06
N GLY A 135 -38.45 13.35 -15.91
CA GLY A 135 -39.25 14.52 -16.35
C GLY A 135 -39.74 15.60 -15.37
N THR A 136 -39.29 16.85 -15.55
CA THR A 136 -40.15 18.05 -15.73
C THR A 136 -39.30 19.27 -16.11
N ASP A 137 -39.77 20.01 -17.12
CA ASP A 137 -39.17 21.21 -17.70
C ASP A 137 -39.42 22.46 -16.85
N GLU A 138 -38.42 23.34 -16.68
CA GLU A 138 -38.63 24.79 -16.71
C GLU A 138 -37.29 25.56 -16.82
N ALA A 139 -37.30 26.62 -17.63
CA ALA A 139 -36.16 27.41 -18.06
C ALA A 139 -35.86 28.60 -17.12
N SER A 140 -34.59 29.00 -16.97
CA SER A 140 -34.18 30.40 -17.17
C SER A 140 -32.65 30.59 -17.23
N SER A 141 -32.28 31.39 -18.24
CA SER A 141 -31.09 32.20 -18.53
C SER A 141 -29.96 32.40 -17.51
N GLY A 142 -28.71 32.42 -18.02
CA GLY A 142 -27.59 33.13 -17.42
C GLY A 142 -26.22 32.86 -18.06
N LEU A 143 -25.98 33.35 -19.28
CA LEU A 143 -24.63 33.56 -19.84
C LEU A 143 -23.89 34.60 -19.01
N LEU A 144 -22.59 34.41 -18.75
CA LEU A 144 -21.57 35.43 -18.99
C LEU A 144 -20.16 34.79 -19.04
N ASN A 145 -19.38 35.34 -19.97
CA ASN A 145 -18.13 34.83 -20.53
C ASN A 145 -16.88 35.36 -19.81
N ASN A 146 -15.73 34.93 -20.34
CA ASN A 146 -14.39 35.55 -20.38
C ASN A 146 -13.37 34.89 -19.43
N SER A 147 -12.14 34.57 -19.82
CA SER A 147 -11.34 35.10 -20.92
C SER A 147 -10.24 34.10 -21.32
N ASP A 148 -10.07 33.88 -22.62
CA ASP A 148 -8.79 33.53 -23.23
C ASP A 148 -7.84 34.73 -23.13
N ASP A 149 -6.54 34.50 -22.89
CA ASP A 149 -5.48 34.94 -23.83
C ASP A 149 -4.06 34.53 -23.38
N LEU A 150 -3.45 33.67 -24.21
CA LEU A 150 -2.11 33.78 -24.81
C LEU A 150 -0.99 34.52 -24.05
N ILE A 151 0.08 33.80 -23.66
CA ILE A 151 1.47 34.12 -24.13
C ILE A 151 2.24 32.83 -24.42
N ARG A 152 2.44 32.59 -25.72
CA ARG A 152 3.41 31.68 -26.32
C ARG A 152 4.79 32.37 -26.30
N GLY A 153 5.83 31.70 -25.79
CA GLY A 153 7.21 32.17 -25.86
C GLY A 153 8.21 31.02 -25.63
N PRO A 154 9.42 31.06 -26.22
CA PRO A 154 9.92 29.95 -27.03
C PRO A 154 10.96 29.04 -26.35
N VAL A 155 11.09 27.84 -26.93
CA VAL A 155 12.17 26.86 -26.74
C VAL A 155 13.54 27.53 -26.90
N VAL A 156 14.39 27.39 -25.89
CA VAL A 156 15.85 27.50 -26.05
C VAL A 156 16.52 26.68 -24.95
N THR A 157 17.33 25.72 -25.39
CA THR A 157 18.27 24.92 -24.60
C THR A 157 19.40 25.79 -24.04
N PRO A 158 19.84 25.60 -22.79
CA PRO A 158 21.17 26.04 -22.39
C PRO A 158 22.18 24.91 -22.68
N SER A 159 22.87 25.00 -23.81
CA SER A 159 24.18 24.37 -23.98
C SER A 159 25.25 25.32 -23.43
N SER A 160 26.10 24.84 -22.53
CA SER A 160 27.56 25.00 -22.69
C SER A 160 28.28 24.31 -21.53
N SER A 161 29.06 23.29 -21.85
CA SER A 161 30.28 22.93 -21.13
C SER A 161 31.36 24.00 -21.37
N PRO A 162 32.35 24.11 -20.48
CA PRO A 162 33.73 24.08 -20.95
C PRO A 162 34.58 23.06 -20.18
N GLU A 163 35.50 22.44 -20.92
CA GLU A 163 36.59 21.62 -20.39
C GLU A 163 37.81 22.46 -19.98
N LEU A 164 38.65 21.82 -19.15
CA LEU A 164 40.08 22.07 -18.85
C LEU A 164 40.44 23.33 -18.04
N PHE A 165 41.15 23.15 -16.92
CA PHE A 165 42.62 23.25 -16.88
C PHE A 165 43.19 22.58 -15.62
N THR A 166 44.21 21.78 -15.84
CA THR A 166 45.10 21.12 -14.87
C THR A 166 45.98 22.16 -14.16
N ALA A 167 46.21 22.02 -12.86
CA ALA A 167 47.35 22.64 -12.19
C ALA A 167 47.98 21.63 -11.22
N THR A 168 49.24 21.33 -11.51
CA THR A 168 50.14 20.40 -10.84
C THR A 168 50.77 21.03 -9.60
N GLU A 169 51.05 20.16 -8.64
CA GLU A 169 51.95 20.20 -7.48
C GLU A 169 53.16 21.17 -7.54
N ALA A 170 53.45 21.79 -6.39
CA ALA A 170 54.79 21.96 -5.81
C ALA A 170 54.66 22.25 -4.30
#